data_AF-A0A261FBQ6-F1
#
_entry.id   AF-A0A261FBQ6-F1
#
_cell.length_a   1.000
_cell.length_b   1.000
_cell.length_c   1.000
_cell.angle_alpha   90.00
_cell.angle_beta   90.00
_cell.angle_gamma   90.00
#
_symmetry.space_group_name_H-M   'P 1'
#
loop_
_entity.id
_entity.type
_entity.pdbx_description
1 polymer ?
#
loop_
_entity_poly.entity_id
_entity_poly.type
_entity_poly.pdbx_seq_one_letter_code
_entity_poly.pdbx_strand_id
1 'polypeptide(L)'
;SSDTASHAYIYRHMPDVYGVVHTHSTYATAWAATGQNIPCGLTMMGDEFGGPVPVGPFRLIGSEAIGEGVVETLRKYPKSPAVLMQNHGPFTIGRDAEGAVKAAAMTEEVAHTMWAARQLGEIIEIDQADIDKLNDRYQNVYGQH
;
A
#
# COMPACT_ATOMS: atom_id res chain seq x y z
N SER A 1 6.27 -0.05 -20.55
CA SER A 1 6.26 0.76 -19.32
C SER A 1 7.69 1.09 -18.95
N SER A 2 7.96 2.29 -18.39
CA SER A 2 9.25 2.62 -17.77
C SER A 2 9.52 1.82 -16.48
N ASP A 3 8.46 1.24 -15.89
CA ASP A 3 8.51 0.49 -14.63
C ASP A 3 8.67 -1.02 -14.81
N THR A 4 8.89 -1.51 -16.04
CA THR A 4 9.06 -2.94 -16.31
C THR A 4 10.16 -3.56 -15.43
N ALA A 5 11.27 -2.85 -15.20
CA ALA A 5 12.36 -3.30 -14.34
C ALA A 5 11.90 -3.46 -12.88
N SER A 6 11.13 -2.48 -12.36
CA SER A 6 10.54 -2.51 -11.02
C SER A 6 9.61 -3.71 -10.84
N HIS A 7 8.69 -3.93 -11.77
CA HIS A 7 7.76 -5.07 -11.74
C HIS A 7 8.53 -6.40 -11.79
N ALA A 8 9.48 -6.53 -12.71
CA ALA A 8 10.30 -7.74 -12.84
C ALA A 8 11.13 -8.03 -11.58
N TYR A 9 11.61 -7.00 -10.89
CA TYR A 9 12.31 -7.16 -9.61
C TYR A 9 11.36 -7.68 -8.52
N ILE A 10 10.17 -7.09 -8.39
CA ILE A 10 9.15 -7.51 -7.40
C ILE A 10 8.81 -9.00 -7.61
N TYR A 11 8.47 -9.40 -8.83
CA TYR A 11 8.15 -10.80 -9.14
C TYR A 11 9.29 -11.78 -8.81
N ARG A 12 10.55 -11.39 -9.01
CA ARG A 12 11.70 -12.23 -8.68
C ARG A 12 11.91 -12.41 -7.17
N HIS A 13 11.50 -11.44 -6.34
CA HIS A 13 11.84 -11.40 -4.92
C HIS A 13 10.65 -11.58 -3.98
N MET A 14 9.44 -11.66 -4.52
CA MET A 14 8.19 -11.92 -3.80
C MET A 14 7.40 -13.03 -4.52
N PRO A 15 7.70 -14.32 -4.25
CA PRO A 15 7.19 -15.45 -5.03
C PRO A 15 5.67 -15.65 -4.95
N ASP A 16 5.02 -15.11 -3.91
CA ASP A 16 3.56 -15.19 -3.73
C ASP A 16 2.81 -14.04 -4.42
N VAL A 17 3.52 -13.15 -5.12
CA VAL A 17 2.95 -12.01 -5.85
C VAL A 17 2.79 -12.39 -7.32
N TYR A 18 1.55 -12.31 -7.81
CA TYR A 18 1.22 -12.55 -9.23
C TYR A 18 0.55 -11.35 -9.91
N GLY A 19 0.13 -10.34 -9.14
CA GLY A 19 -0.30 -9.04 -9.65
C GLY A 19 0.54 -7.90 -9.09
N VAL A 20 0.91 -6.94 -9.94
CA VAL A 20 1.53 -5.67 -9.52
C VAL A 20 0.84 -4.54 -10.28
N VAL A 21 0.37 -3.53 -9.56
CA VAL A 21 -0.21 -2.32 -10.14
C VAL A 21 0.55 -1.09 -9.65
N HIS A 22 0.91 -0.24 -10.60
CA HIS A 22 1.48 1.08 -10.35
C HIS A 22 0.53 2.15 -10.89
N THR A 23 0.27 3.19 -10.10
CA THR A 23 -0.50 4.36 -10.53
C THR A 23 0.18 5.64 -10.04
N HIS A 24 -0.21 6.77 -10.63
CA HIS A 24 0.03 8.11 -10.08
C HIS A 24 -1.31 8.70 -9.63
N SER A 25 -2.07 7.95 -8.82
CA SER A 25 -3.37 8.41 -8.33
C SER A 25 -3.20 9.62 -7.39
N THR A 26 -4.13 10.57 -7.47
CA THR A 26 -3.96 11.95 -6.99
C THR A 26 -3.60 12.00 -5.50
N TYR A 27 -4.41 11.37 -4.66
CA TYR A 27 -4.23 11.48 -3.21
C TYR A 27 -3.11 10.59 -2.71
N ALA A 28 -2.97 9.37 -3.22
CA ALA A 28 -1.85 8.50 -2.86
C ALA A 28 -0.50 9.14 -3.21
N THR A 29 -0.42 9.82 -4.36
CA THR A 29 0.78 10.57 -4.77
C THR A 29 1.00 11.82 -3.91
N ALA A 30 -0.07 12.51 -3.50
CA ALA A 30 0.03 13.63 -2.56
C ALA A 30 0.64 13.18 -1.22
N TRP A 31 0.20 12.03 -0.68
CA TRP A 31 0.81 11.44 0.51
C TRP A 31 2.27 11.05 0.26
N ALA A 32 2.58 10.38 -0.85
CA ALA A 32 3.94 10.00 -1.23
C ALA A 32 4.89 11.21 -1.28
N ALA A 33 4.39 12.37 -1.72
CA ALA A 33 5.15 13.61 -1.77
C ALA A 33 5.49 14.19 -0.38
N THR A 34 4.74 13.82 0.67
CA THR A 34 5.04 14.23 2.05
C THR A 34 6.08 13.35 2.74
N GLY A 35 6.39 12.17 2.18
CA GLY A 35 7.29 11.21 2.82
C GLY A 35 6.73 10.60 4.11
N GLN A 36 5.41 10.60 4.29
CA GLN A 36 4.72 10.06 5.45
C GLN A 36 3.89 8.82 5.08
N ASN A 37 3.83 7.87 5.99
CA ASN A 37 2.82 6.81 5.94
C ASN A 37 1.42 7.42 5.97
N ILE A 38 0.45 6.75 5.34
CA ILE A 38 -0.97 7.05 5.57
C ILE A 38 -1.37 6.37 6.89
N PRO A 39 -1.74 7.10 7.95
CA PRO A 39 -2.06 6.52 9.26
C PRO A 39 -3.33 5.67 9.20
N CYS A 40 -3.39 4.61 10.01
CA CYS A 40 -4.51 3.67 10.00
C CYS A 40 -5.67 4.16 10.86
N GLY A 41 -6.47 5.09 10.32
CA GLY A 41 -7.62 5.68 11.02
C GLY A 41 -8.98 5.00 10.77
N LEU A 42 -9.05 4.01 9.86
CA LEU A 42 -10.31 3.39 9.44
C LEU A 42 -10.25 1.86 9.51
N THR A 43 -11.37 1.23 9.83
CA THR A 43 -11.46 -0.24 9.88
C THR A 43 -11.13 -0.88 8.53
N MET A 44 -11.54 -0.26 7.41
CA MET A 44 -11.16 -0.75 6.07
C MET A 44 -9.64 -0.79 5.85
N MET A 45 -8.90 0.11 6.51
CA MET A 45 -7.44 0.11 6.42
C MET A 45 -6.86 -1.05 7.23
N GLY A 46 -7.42 -1.29 8.42
CA GLY A 46 -7.06 -2.44 9.25
C GLY A 46 -7.36 -3.76 8.55
N ASP A 47 -8.52 -3.88 7.91
CA ASP A 47 -8.94 -5.07 7.16
C ASP A 47 -7.94 -5.38 6.00
N GLU A 48 -7.67 -4.41 5.12
CA GLU A 48 -6.88 -4.62 3.89
C GLU A 48 -5.35 -4.55 4.10
N PHE A 49 -4.86 -3.53 4.81
CA PHE A 49 -3.42 -3.26 4.92
C PHE A 49 -2.79 -3.80 6.21
N GLY A 50 -3.61 -4.15 7.20
CA GLY A 50 -3.14 -4.62 8.50
C GLY A 50 -2.32 -3.57 9.26
N GLY A 51 -2.55 -2.28 8.98
CA GLY A 51 -1.79 -1.18 9.52
C GLY A 51 -1.84 0.06 8.61
N PRO A 52 -0.91 1.01 8.79
CA PRO A 52 -0.80 2.15 7.89
C PRO A 52 -0.42 1.71 6.47
N VAL A 53 -0.72 2.54 5.45
CA VAL A 53 -0.13 2.38 4.12
C VAL A 53 1.30 2.95 4.17
N PRO A 54 2.34 2.12 4.04
CA PRO A 54 3.70 2.55 4.26
C PRO A 54 4.23 3.42 3.12
N VAL A 55 5.11 4.35 3.45
CA VAL A 55 5.94 5.06 2.48
C VAL A 55 7.33 4.42 2.42
N GLY A 56 7.74 4.05 1.21
CA GLY A 56 9.08 3.61 0.88
C GLY A 56 10.00 4.78 0.54
N PRO A 57 11.31 4.52 0.43
CA PRO A 57 12.30 5.59 0.21
C PRO A 57 12.22 6.17 -1.21
N PHE A 58 12.75 7.39 -1.38
CA PHE A 58 12.96 7.95 -2.72
C PHE A 58 13.96 7.09 -3.52
N ARG A 59 13.67 6.93 -4.82
CA ARG A 59 14.50 6.21 -5.80
C ARG A 59 14.37 6.87 -7.17
N LEU A 60 15.46 6.85 -7.94
CA LEU A 60 15.45 7.33 -9.32
C LEU A 60 14.78 6.31 -10.25
N ILE A 61 13.99 6.81 -11.20
CA ILE A 61 13.32 6.01 -12.24
C ILE A 61 14.35 5.49 -13.25
N GLY A 62 14.08 4.31 -13.83
CA GLY A 62 14.86 3.77 -14.94
C GLY A 62 15.84 2.64 -14.58
N SER A 63 15.74 2.10 -13.36
CA SER A 63 16.50 0.93 -12.90
C SER A 63 15.62 0.01 -12.03
N GLU A 64 16.20 -1.05 -11.48
CA GLU A 64 15.51 -1.94 -10.52
C GLU A 64 15.31 -1.30 -9.13
N ALA A 65 15.93 -0.13 -8.88
CA ALA A 65 15.98 0.49 -7.56
C ALA A 65 14.61 0.81 -6.95
N ILE A 66 13.59 1.11 -7.77
CA ILE A 66 12.21 1.27 -7.30
C ILE A 66 11.65 -0.07 -6.83
N GLY A 67 11.85 -1.15 -7.60
CA GLY A 67 11.44 -2.50 -7.21
C GLY A 67 12.13 -2.97 -5.93
N GLU A 68 13.42 -2.66 -5.75
CA GLU A 68 14.14 -2.86 -4.49
C GLU A 68 13.46 -2.14 -3.32
N GLY A 69 13.16 -0.84 -3.49
CA GLY A 69 12.49 -0.04 -2.48
C GLY A 69 11.11 -0.56 -2.12
N VAL A 70 10.33 -1.06 -3.10
CA VAL A 70 9.04 -1.71 -2.86
C VAL A 70 9.22 -2.97 -2.01
N VAL A 71 10.10 -3.88 -2.41
CA VAL A 71 10.33 -5.16 -1.70
C VAL A 71 10.87 -4.91 -0.29
N GLU A 72 11.84 -4.01 -0.13
CA GLU A 72 12.39 -3.61 1.17
C GLU A 72 11.31 -3.08 2.12
N THR A 73 10.39 -2.27 1.59
CA THR A 73 9.33 -1.67 2.39
C THR A 73 8.27 -2.70 2.75
N LEU A 74 7.77 -3.47 1.78
CA LEU A 74 6.73 -4.47 2.03
C LEU A 74 7.21 -5.61 2.95
N ARG A 75 8.51 -5.93 2.98
CA ARG A 75 9.07 -6.85 4.00
C ARG A 75 8.99 -6.31 5.43
N LYS A 76 9.03 -4.98 5.61
CA LYS A 76 8.85 -4.32 6.92
C LYS A 76 7.36 -4.19 7.29
N TYR A 77 6.48 -4.19 6.29
CA TYR A 77 5.02 -4.12 6.43
C TYR A 77 4.37 -5.34 5.77
N PRO A 78 4.61 -6.56 6.26
CA PRO A 78 4.29 -7.80 5.54
C PRO A 78 2.80 -8.05 5.31
N LYS A 79 1.93 -7.34 6.03
CA LYS A 79 0.46 -7.40 5.85
C LYS A 79 -0.04 -6.45 4.76
N SER A 80 0.73 -5.42 4.42
CA SER A 80 0.26 -4.38 3.51
C SER A 80 0.43 -4.81 2.05
N PRO A 81 -0.63 -4.78 1.23
CA PRO A 81 -0.53 -5.00 -0.20
C PRO A 81 -0.09 -3.75 -0.96
N ALA A 82 0.26 -2.65 -0.28
CA ALA A 82 0.56 -1.37 -0.90
C ALA A 82 1.77 -0.67 -0.28
N VAL A 83 2.48 0.11 -1.10
CA VAL A 83 3.54 1.03 -0.66
C VAL A 83 3.49 2.29 -1.50
N LEU A 84 3.66 3.44 -0.86
CA LEU A 84 3.87 4.71 -1.53
C LEU A 84 5.37 4.92 -1.74
N MET A 85 5.84 4.99 -2.97
CA MET A 85 7.24 5.36 -3.21
C MET A 85 7.38 6.88 -3.09
N GLN A 86 8.21 7.35 -2.14
CA GLN A 86 8.36 8.77 -1.83
C GLN A 86 8.62 9.61 -3.10
N ASN A 87 7.87 10.70 -3.24
CA ASN A 87 7.87 11.60 -4.41
C ASN A 87 7.54 10.94 -5.77
N HIS A 88 6.92 9.75 -5.77
CA HIS A 88 6.53 9.05 -6.99
C HIS A 88 5.05 8.69 -7.00
N GLY A 89 4.65 7.60 -6.34
CA GLY A 89 3.27 7.10 -6.37
C GLY A 89 3.17 5.70 -5.77
N PRO A 90 1.94 5.15 -5.67
CA PRO A 90 1.73 3.81 -5.12
C PRO A 90 2.23 2.70 -6.06
N PHE A 91 2.76 1.66 -5.43
CA PHE A 91 2.86 0.31 -5.98
C PHE A 91 2.03 -0.61 -5.09
N THR A 92 1.24 -1.48 -5.71
CA THR A 92 0.41 -2.45 -5.02
C THR A 92 0.63 -3.85 -5.58
N ILE A 93 0.47 -4.84 -4.72
CA ILE A 93 0.70 -6.25 -5.02
C ILE A 93 -0.53 -7.09 -4.71
N GLY A 94 -0.67 -8.23 -5.38
CA GLY A 94 -1.75 -9.18 -5.14
C GLY A 94 -1.37 -10.61 -5.51
N ARG A 95 -2.14 -11.57 -5.01
CA ARG A 95 -2.06 -13.00 -5.41
C ARG A 95 -2.50 -13.24 -6.86
N ASP A 96 -3.11 -12.23 -7.47
CA ASP A 96 -3.47 -12.16 -8.87
C ASP A 96 -3.61 -10.68 -9.28
N ALA A 97 -3.90 -10.43 -10.56
CA ALA A 97 -4.07 -9.08 -11.09
C ALA A 97 -5.28 -8.34 -10.47
N GLU A 98 -6.37 -9.06 -10.18
CA GLU A 98 -7.58 -8.47 -9.60
C GLU A 98 -7.32 -7.96 -8.18
N GLY A 99 -6.64 -8.75 -7.35
CA GLY A 99 -6.21 -8.37 -6.01
C GLY A 99 -5.28 -7.15 -6.01
N ALA A 100 -4.35 -7.05 -6.97
CA ALA A 100 -3.50 -5.88 -7.11
C ALA A 100 -4.29 -4.62 -7.50
N VAL A 101 -5.26 -4.73 -8.43
CA VAL A 101 -6.13 -3.61 -8.81
C VAL A 101 -7.02 -3.17 -7.64
N LYS A 102 -7.58 -4.13 -6.91
CA LYS A 102 -8.37 -3.89 -5.69
C LYS A 102 -7.55 -3.12 -4.65
N ALA A 103 -6.32 -3.53 -4.39
CA ALA A 103 -5.41 -2.84 -3.46
C ALA A 103 -5.08 -1.42 -3.95
N ALA A 104 -4.87 -1.21 -5.26
CA ALA A 104 -4.64 0.11 -5.84
C ALA A 104 -5.85 1.04 -5.65
N ALA A 105 -7.07 0.56 -5.91
CA ALA A 105 -8.29 1.33 -5.73
C ALA A 105 -8.51 1.71 -4.26
N MET A 106 -8.33 0.76 -3.33
CA MET A 106 -8.43 1.05 -1.90
C MET A 106 -7.35 2.01 -1.43
N THR A 107 -6.12 1.91 -1.94
CA THR A 107 -5.02 2.82 -1.59
C THR A 107 -5.38 4.28 -1.91
N GLU A 108 -5.96 4.54 -3.08
CA GLU A 108 -6.41 5.89 -3.42
C GLU A 108 -7.58 6.36 -2.55
N GLU A 109 -8.55 5.50 -2.29
CA GLU A 109 -9.73 5.83 -1.49
C GLU A 109 -9.36 6.20 -0.03
N VAL A 110 -8.47 5.40 0.59
CA VAL A 110 -8.01 5.70 1.96
C VAL A 110 -7.08 6.90 1.98
N ALA A 111 -6.27 7.11 0.94
CA ALA A 111 -5.44 8.31 0.81
C ALA A 111 -6.30 9.57 0.75
N HIS A 112 -7.36 9.56 -0.06
CA HIS A 112 -8.32 10.65 -0.15
C HIS A 112 -9.01 10.90 1.19
N THR A 113 -9.52 9.85 1.82
CA THR A 113 -10.26 9.96 3.08
C THR A 113 -9.37 10.47 4.22
N MET A 114 -8.14 9.96 4.34
CA MET A 114 -7.19 10.42 5.37
C MET A 114 -6.68 11.84 5.10
N TRP A 115 -6.50 12.22 3.83
CA TRP A 115 -6.21 13.62 3.50
C TRP A 115 -7.36 14.53 3.93
N ALA A 116 -8.60 14.16 3.64
CA ALA A 116 -9.80 14.91 4.02
C ALA A 116 -9.95 14.99 5.55
N ALA A 117 -9.73 13.87 6.26
CA ALA A 117 -9.76 13.83 7.72
C ALA A 117 -8.77 14.82 8.35
N ARG A 118 -7.54 14.92 7.81
CA ARG A 118 -6.55 15.92 8.26
C ARG A 118 -7.00 17.37 8.10
N GLN A 119 -7.91 17.66 7.17
CA GLN A 119 -8.46 19.02 7.03
C GLN A 119 -9.50 19.33 8.10
N LEU A 120 -10.07 18.30 8.74
CA LEU A 120 -11.07 18.42 9.80
C LEU A 120 -10.43 18.39 11.19
N GLY A 121 -9.31 17.69 11.35
CA GLY A 121 -8.55 17.63 12.60
C GLY A 121 -7.49 16.53 12.61
N GLU A 122 -6.94 16.26 13.80
CA GLU A 122 -5.99 15.17 13.99
C GLU A 122 -6.66 13.80 13.77
N ILE A 123 -5.94 12.90 13.11
CA ILE A 123 -6.42 11.53 12.88
C ILE A 123 -6.22 10.72 14.16
N ILE A 124 -7.29 10.07 14.61
CA ILE A 124 -7.23 9.09 15.69
C ILE A 124 -6.91 7.73 15.06
N GLU A 125 -5.72 7.20 15.32
CA GLU A 125 -5.31 5.89 14.83
C GLU A 125 -5.98 4.77 15.62
N ILE A 126 -6.27 3.66 14.94
CA ILE A 126 -6.77 2.45 15.58
C ILE A 126 -5.61 1.75 16.29
N ASP A 127 -5.83 1.27 17.51
CA ASP A 127 -4.83 0.49 18.24
C ASP A 127 -4.42 -0.77 17.45
N GLN A 128 -3.12 -1.07 17.44
CA GLN A 128 -2.58 -2.18 16.65
C GLN A 128 -3.22 -3.53 17.00
N ALA A 129 -3.59 -3.74 18.26
CA ALA A 129 -4.27 -4.97 18.69
C ALA A 129 -5.65 -5.14 18.03
N ASP A 130 -6.36 -4.06 17.72
CA ASP A 130 -7.63 -4.11 17.02
C ASP A 130 -7.44 -4.17 15.49
N ILE A 131 -6.41 -3.50 14.96
CA ILE A 131 -5.97 -3.68 13.56
C ILE A 131 -5.66 -5.15 13.27
N ASP A 132 -4.96 -5.83 14.17
CA ASP A 132 -4.59 -7.23 14.00
C ASP A 132 -5.84 -8.15 13.96
N LYS A 133 -6.86 -7.86 14.78
CA LYS A 133 -8.15 -8.59 14.76
C LYS A 133 -8.93 -8.33 13.48
N LEU A 134 -8.95 -7.07 13.00
CA LEU A 134 -9.62 -6.69 11.76
C LEU A 134 -9.01 -7.43 10.57
N ASN A 135 -7.68 -7.37 10.45
CA ASN A 135 -6.95 -8.04 9.37
C ASN A 135 -7.14 -9.56 9.40
N ASP A 136 -7.03 -10.20 10.56
CA ASP A 136 -7.21 -11.65 10.68
C ASP A 136 -8.62 -12.08 10.24
N ARG A 137 -9.66 -11.39 10.72
CA ARG A 137 -11.05 -11.63 10.31
C ARG A 137 -11.23 -11.46 8.81
N TYR A 138 -10.67 -10.41 8.23
CA TYR A 138 -10.82 -10.12 6.80
C TYR A 138 -10.13 -11.17 5.91
N GLN A 139 -8.93 -11.60 6.29
CA GLN A 139 -8.15 -12.56 5.50
C GLN A 139 -8.63 -14.01 5.64
N ASN A 140 -9.21 -14.38 6.79
CA ASN A 140 -9.49 -15.78 7.12
C ASN A 140 -10.98 -16.12 7.29
N VAL A 141 -11.86 -15.14 7.49
CA VAL A 141 -13.28 -15.38 7.81
C VAL A 141 -14.24 -14.75 6.80
N TYR A 142 -13.90 -13.57 6.28
CA TYR A 142 -14.77 -12.83 5.37
C TYR A 142 -14.81 -13.46 3.96
N GLY A 143 -16.00 -13.61 3.36
CA GLY A 143 -16.17 -14.17 2.01
C GLY A 143 -16.17 -15.71 1.91
N GLN A 144 -16.21 -16.42 3.05
CA GLN A 144 -16.30 -17.89 3.13
C GLN A 144 -17.77 -18.41 3.13
N HIS A 145 -18.74 -17.58 2.74
CA HIS A 145 -20.17 -17.92 2.66
C HIS A 145 -20.76 -17.51 1.32
#